data_AF-P74775-F1
#
_entry.id   AF-P74775-F1
#
_cell.length_a   1.000
_cell.length_b   1.000
_cell.length_c   1.000
_cell.angle_alpha   90.00
_cell.angle_beta   90.00
_cell.angle_gamma   90.00
#
_symmetry.space_group_name_H-M   'P 1'
#
loop_
_entity.id
_entity.type
_entity.pdbx_description
1 polymer ?
#
loop_
_entity_poly.entity_id
_entity_poly.type
_entity_poly.pdbx_seq_one_letter_code
_entity_poly.pdbx_strand_id
1 'polypeptide(L)' 'MQQLAGVTATLLTPTFTQFDYFNSQVGGLELTLQDDFSPGDRQIIEEILAFYAKRYGTPERRPAMVSSYTA' A
#
# COMPACT_ATOMS: atom_id res chain seq x y z
N MET A 1 9.45 9.08 14.11
CA MET A 1 9.05 8.27 12.94
C MET A 1 9.54 6.86 13.21
N GLN A 2 8.64 5.89 13.43
CA GLN A 2 8.99 4.49 13.67
C GLN A 2 8.60 3.69 12.43
N GLN A 3 9.55 2.97 11.84
CA GLN A 3 9.27 2.04 10.76
C GLN A 3 8.75 0.73 11.38
N LEU A 4 7.62 0.22 10.89
CA LEU A 4 7.10 -1.08 11.30
C LEU A 4 7.86 -2.17 10.53
N ALA A 5 8.50 -3.08 11.25
CA ALA A 5 9.21 -4.22 10.65
C ALA A 5 8.22 -5.12 9.93
N GLY A 6 8.52 -5.54 8.70
CA GLY A 6 7.61 -6.37 7.89
C GLY A 6 6.63 -5.60 7.02
N VAL A 7 6.70 -4.25 6.99
CA VAL A 7 6.00 -3.42 6.01
C VAL A 7 6.98 -2.95 4.93
N THR A 8 6.67 -3.24 3.68
CA THR A 8 7.34 -2.64 2.52
C THR A 8 6.39 -1.64 1.87
N ALA A 9 6.93 -0.47 1.51
CA ALA A 9 6.18 0.58 0.83
C ALA A 9 6.80 0.82 -0.56
N THR A 10 6.05 0.52 -1.60
CA THR A 10 6.48 0.66 -2.99
C THR A 10 5.75 1.81 -3.65
N LEU A 11 6.49 2.70 -4.31
CA LEU A 11 5.89 3.76 -5.12
C LEU A 11 5.45 3.18 -6.46
N LEU A 12 4.16 3.30 -6.76
CA LEU A 12 3.63 2.94 -8.07
C LEU A 12 3.97 4.05 -9.05
N THR A 13 4.38 3.66 -10.26
CA THR A 13 4.59 4.60 -11.35
C THR A 13 3.27 5.27 -11.73
N PRO A 14 3.27 6.58 -12.03
CA PRO A 14 2.08 7.26 -12.50
C PRO A 14 1.57 6.64 -13.80
N THR A 15 0.25 6.50 -13.91
CA THR A 15 -0.42 6.01 -15.13
C THR A 15 -0.75 7.12 -16.12
N PHE A 16 -0.49 8.38 -15.75
CA PHE A 16 -0.71 9.55 -16.61
C PHE A 16 0.31 9.58 -17.74
N THR A 17 -0.16 9.80 -18.97
CA THR A 17 0.67 9.86 -20.18
C THR A 17 1.29 11.23 -20.43
N GLN A 18 0.83 12.27 -19.73
CA GLN A 18 1.31 13.64 -19.87
C GLN A 18 1.73 14.20 -18.52
N PHE A 19 2.88 14.87 -18.49
CA PHE A 19 3.41 15.48 -17.27
C PHE A 19 2.56 16.69 -16.88
N ASP A 20 2.11 16.73 -15.63
CA ASP A 20 1.32 17.83 -15.07
C ASP A 20 1.79 18.12 -13.63
N TYR A 21 2.19 19.38 -13.39
CA TYR A 21 2.66 19.86 -12.09
C TYR A 21 1.59 19.84 -11.01
N PHE A 22 0.30 19.86 -11.39
CA PHE A 22 -0.81 19.80 -10.45
C PHE A 22 -1.19 18.35 -10.08
N ASN A 23 -0.58 17.37 -10.74
CA ASN A 23 -0.79 15.96 -10.46
C ASN A 23 0.41 15.35 -9.72
N SER A 24 0.13 14.30 -8.95
CA SER A 24 1.16 13.54 -8.24
C SER A 24 2.11 12.88 -9.24
N GLN A 25 3.42 13.05 -9.03
CA GLN A 25 4.46 12.35 -9.80
C GLN A 25 4.62 10.88 -9.42
N VAL A 26 3.86 10.42 -8.41
CA VAL A 26 3.70 9.01 -8.05
C VAL A 26 2.26 8.59 -8.33
N GLY A 27 2.09 7.42 -8.95
CA GLY A 27 0.77 6.86 -9.28
C GLY A 27 0.04 6.32 -8.05
N GLY A 28 0.76 6.04 -6.98
CA GLY A 28 0.21 5.55 -5.73
C GLY A 28 1.28 4.98 -4.81
N LEU A 29 0.84 4.50 -3.66
CA LEU A 29 1.66 3.79 -2.68
C LEU A 29 1.07 2.40 -2.49
N GLU A 30 1.87 1.36 -2.70
CA GLU A 30 1.50 0.00 -2.37
C GLU A 30 2.18 -0.40 -1.07
N LEU A 31 1.39 -0.90 -0.12
CA LEU A 31 1.89 -1.43 1.14
C LEU A 31 1.81 -2.97 1.09
N THR A 32 2.97 -3.61 1.23
CA THR A 32 3.06 -5.07 1.35
C THR A 32 3.37 -5.42 2.80
N LEU A 33 2.52 -6.24 3.40
CA LEU A 33 2.72 -6.80 4.73
C LEU A 33 3.25 -8.23 4.57
N GLN A 34 4.23 -8.61 5.38
CA GLN A 34 4.70 -10.00 5.43
C GLN A 34 3.61 -10.94 5.97
N ASP A 35 3.70 -12.23 5.67
CA ASP A 35 2.66 -13.19 6.04
C ASP A 35 2.54 -13.40 7.56
N ASP A 36 3.66 -13.29 8.28
CA ASP A 36 3.76 -13.38 9.74
C ASP A 36 3.66 -12.02 10.45
N PHE A 37 3.10 -11.01 9.76
CA PHE A 37 3.01 -9.66 10.29
C PHE A 37 2.22 -9.61 11.60
N SER A 38 2.82 -8.95 12.61
CA SER A 38 2.28 -8.81 13.96
C SER A 38 0.80 -8.36 13.93
N PRO A 39 -0.12 -9.05 14.63
CA PRO A 39 -1.53 -8.65 14.68
C PRO A 39 -1.74 -7.24 15.23
N GLY A 40 -0.91 -6.83 16.20
CA GLY A 40 -0.97 -5.48 16.77
C GLY A 40 -0.55 -4.41 15.76
N ASP A 41 0.56 -4.64 15.06
CA ASP A 41 1.02 -3.73 14.01
C ASP A 41 0.05 -3.69 12.82
N ARG A 42 -0.61 -4.81 12.52
CA ARG A 42 -1.66 -4.88 11.51
C ARG A 42 -2.82 -3.95 11.85
N GLN A 43 -3.28 -3.98 13.10
CA GLN A 43 -4.36 -3.10 13.53
C GLN A 43 -3.97 -1.62 13.41
N ILE A 44 -2.73 -1.27 13.77
CA ILE A 44 -2.22 0.10 13.61
C ILE A 44 -2.29 0.55 12.14
N ILE A 45 -1.87 -0.30 11.20
CA ILE A 45 -1.95 0.03 9.77
C ILE A 45 -3.40 0.20 9.32
N GLU A 46 -4.30 -0.67 9.75
CA GLU A 46 -5.72 -0.56 9.41
C GLU A 46 -6.33 0.74 9.93
N GLU A 47 -5.97 1.18 11.14
CA GLU A 47 -6.41 2.46 11.69
C GLU A 47 -5.88 3.66 10.89
N ILE A 48 -4.60 3.61 10.48
CA ILE A 48 -3.98 4.63 9.62
C ILE A 48 -4.69 4.69 8.26
N LEU A 49 -4.91 3.53 7.62
CA LEU A 49 -5.60 3.45 6.33
C LEU A 49 -7.04 3.95 6.44
N ALA A 50 -7.76 3.60 7.51
CA ALA A 50 -9.11 4.09 7.78
C ALA A 50 -9.14 5.61 7.98
N PHE A 51 -8.14 6.18 8.64
CA PHE A 51 -8.01 7.63 8.80
C PHE A 51 -7.88 8.33 7.44
N TYR A 52 -6.98 7.86 6.57
CA TYR A 52 -6.77 8.45 5.24
C TYR A 52 -7.93 8.19 4.28
N ALA A 53 -8.64 7.06 4.43
CA ALA A 53 -9.78 6.72 3.60
C ALA A 53 -10.92 7.74 3.69
N LYS A 54 -11.07 8.43 4.82
CA LYS A 54 -12.05 9.51 5.00
C LYS A 54 -11.87 10.66 4.02
N ARG A 55 -10.64 10.90 3.55
CA ARG A 55 -10.30 12.02 2.66
C ARG A 55 -9.99 11.58 1.24
N TYR A 56 -9.36 10.42 1.07
CA TYR A 56 -8.83 9.97 -0.21
C TYR A 56 -9.56 8.74 -0.79
N GLY A 57 -10.57 8.23 -0.08
CA GLY A 57 -11.29 7.01 -0.44
C GLY A 57 -10.61 5.74 0.08
N THR A 58 -11.38 4.64 0.10
CA THR A 58 -10.91 3.35 0.60
C THR A 58 -9.78 2.80 -0.26
N PRO A 59 -8.64 2.35 0.33
CA PRO A 59 -7.55 1.77 -0.44
C PRO A 59 -7.96 0.44 -1.08
N GLU A 60 -7.49 0.19 -2.30
CA GLU A 60 -7.62 -1.09 -2.99
C GLU A 60 -6.89 -2.19 -2.22
N ARG A 61 -7.49 -3.38 -2.14
CA ARG A 61 -6.88 -4.55 -1.51
C ARG A 61 -6.54 -5.58 -2.57
N ARG A 62 -5.26 -5.94 -2.65
CA ARG A 62 -4.77 -7.02 -3.50
C ARG A 62 -4.48 -8.24 -2.64
N PRO A 63 -5.03 -9.41 -2.97
CA PRO A 63 -4.62 -10.63 -2.31
C PRO A 63 -3.12 -10.86 -2.60
N ALA A 64 -2.39 -11.38 -1.62
CA ALA A 64 -1.05 -11.89 -1.89
C ALA A 64 -1.15 -12.88 -3.05
N MET A 65 -0.41 -12.65 -4.14
CA MET A 65 -0.43 -13.57 -5.26
C MET A 65 0.14 -14.90 -4.76
N VAL A 66 -0.73 -15.90 -4.60
CA VAL A 66 -0.31 -17.27 -4.35
C VAL A 66 0.44 -17.69 -5.61
N SER A 67 1.75 -17.83 -5.52
CA SER A 67 2.58 -18.29 -6.64
C SER A 67 2.14 -19.72 -6.98
N SER A 68 1.22 -19.87 -7.93
CA SER A 68 0.85 -21.18 -8.49
C SER A 68 1.95 -21.61 -9.46
N TYR A 69 3.12 -21.95 -8.92
CA TYR A 69 4.11 -22.75 -9.62
C TYR A 69 3.60 -24.19 -9.59
N THR A 70 2.97 -24.61 -10.69
CA THR A 70 2.74 -26.03 -10.96
C THR A 70 3.94 -26.50 -11.78
N ALA A 71 4.71 -27.44 -11.23
CA ALA A 71 5.82 -28.09 -11.92
C ALA A 71 5.33 -29.02 -13.04
#